data_AF-A0A1G2ZWP2-F1
#
_entry.id   AF-A0A1G2ZWP2-F1
#
_cell.length_a   1.000
_cell.length_b   1.000
_cell.length_c   1.000
_cell.angle_alpha   90.00
_cell.angle_beta   90.00
_cell.angle_gamma   90.00
#
_symmetry.space_group_name_H-M   'P 1'
#
loop_
_entity.id
_entity.type
_entity.pdbx_description
1 polymer ?
#
loop_
_entity_poly.entity_id
_entity_poly.type
_entity_poly.pdbx_seq_one_letter_code
_entity_poly.pdbx_strand_id
1 'polypeptide(L)'
;MLNVLTKRFPPLHITIFPVRVQGEGAAEEIAGAVAEINLIQDVDVIIVGRGGGSIEDLWAFNEEVLARAIAASRTPVISAVGHETDLTISDLVADLRALTPTEAAERVVPDLADLLGSLESNGGRLRYSMESMISVLDARLHKHRDSHALKSPETIADQYLQRLRHLADGLTLRLQERHQGALAGIEALAQTLHFRLQGRFDQTASRLAELTAHMSLRPILSTFRNGDDRIHRLSPQLDTLARHRLDRSERELKQLSALLESFSPLQVLGRGYTITFNAASGKIVKDGSELKHGDLLKTRFHTGETISRVEKE
;
A
#
# COMPACT_ATOMS: atom_id res chain seq x y z
N MET A 1 4.47 4.64 96.50
CA MET A 1 3.36 5.24 95.73
C MET A 1 3.59 6.72 95.42
N LEU A 2 3.50 7.63 96.41
CA LEU A 2 3.60 9.08 96.16
C LEU A 2 4.88 9.50 95.42
N ASN A 3 6.05 9.01 95.87
CA ASN A 3 7.32 9.27 95.18
C ASN A 3 7.33 8.79 93.72
N VAL A 4 6.62 7.71 93.39
CA VAL A 4 6.53 7.17 92.04
C VAL A 4 5.63 8.07 91.18
N LEU A 5 4.45 8.44 91.68
CA LEU A 5 3.51 9.34 90.99
C LEU A 5 4.18 10.69 90.70
N THR A 6 4.77 11.33 91.70
CA THR A 6 5.40 12.66 91.55
C THR A 6 6.62 12.63 90.63
N LYS A 7 7.39 11.52 90.62
CA LYS A 7 8.56 11.39 89.74
C LYS A 7 8.16 11.08 88.29
N ARG A 8 7.20 10.17 88.06
CA ARG A 8 6.78 9.76 86.71
C ARG A 8 5.90 10.81 86.05
N PHE A 9 5.02 11.47 86.79
CA PHE A 9 4.10 12.47 86.25
C PHE A 9 3.92 13.65 87.22
N PRO A 10 4.89 14.58 87.31
CA PRO A 10 4.84 15.75 88.19
C PRO A 10 3.57 16.62 88.10
N PRO A 11 2.92 16.80 86.92
CA PRO A 11 1.70 17.60 86.81
C PRO A 11 0.46 16.98 87.45
N LEU A 12 0.55 15.75 87.99
CA LEU A 12 -0.58 15.07 88.62
C LEU A 12 -1.08 15.83 89.87
N HIS A 13 -2.39 16.01 89.96
CA HIS A 13 -3.02 16.46 91.20
C HIS A 13 -3.31 15.25 92.10
N ILE A 14 -2.77 15.24 93.33
CA ILE A 14 -2.93 14.14 94.29
C ILE A 14 -3.66 14.67 95.51
N THR A 15 -4.81 14.07 95.83
CA THR A 15 -5.53 14.31 97.08
C THR A 15 -5.41 13.07 97.97
N ILE A 16 -5.04 13.26 99.24
CA ILE A 16 -4.84 12.18 100.20
C ILE A 16 -5.99 12.18 101.19
N PHE A 17 -6.72 11.06 101.27
CA PHE A 17 -7.74 10.79 102.27
C PHE A 17 -7.18 9.80 103.30
N PRO A 18 -6.68 10.26 104.46
CA PRO A 18 -6.14 9.37 105.46
C PRO A 18 -7.27 8.61 106.15
N VAL A 19 -7.17 7.28 106.16
CA VAL A 19 -8.11 6.39 106.85
C VAL A 19 -7.35 5.34 107.65
N ARG A 20 -7.96 4.83 108.71
CA ARG A 20 -7.49 3.60 109.37
C ARG A 20 -7.57 2.43 108.39
N VAL A 21 -6.45 1.74 108.25
CA VAL A 21 -6.28 0.59 107.33
C VAL A 21 -6.20 -0.76 108.05
N GLN A 22 -6.31 -0.76 109.38
CA GLN A 22 -6.27 -1.94 110.24
C GLN A 22 -7.00 -1.67 111.56
N GLY A 23 -7.48 -2.74 112.20
CA GLY A 23 -8.22 -2.67 113.47
C GLY A 23 -9.73 -2.46 113.29
N GLU A 24 -10.45 -2.50 114.41
CA GLU A 24 -11.91 -2.37 114.45
C GLU A 24 -12.37 -1.00 113.93
N GLY A 25 -13.35 -1.02 113.02
CA GLY A 25 -13.89 0.20 112.38
C GLY A 25 -13.10 0.69 111.16
N ALA A 26 -12.04 -0.01 110.73
CA ALA A 26 -11.23 0.39 109.57
C ALA A 26 -12.00 0.25 108.25
N ALA A 27 -12.77 -0.83 108.08
CA ALA A 27 -13.54 -1.07 106.86
C ALA A 27 -14.60 0.01 106.63
N GLU A 28 -15.31 0.43 107.69
CA GLU A 28 -16.31 1.49 107.65
C GLU A 28 -15.68 2.85 107.33
N GLU A 29 -14.49 3.13 107.86
CA GLU A 29 -13.78 4.37 107.60
C GLU A 29 -13.29 4.46 106.15
N ILE A 30 -12.73 3.37 105.61
CA ILE A 30 -12.35 3.30 104.19
C ILE A 30 -13.60 3.43 103.31
N ALA A 31 -14.69 2.72 103.64
CA ALA A 31 -15.95 2.81 102.90
C ALA A 31 -16.53 4.23 102.91
N GLY A 32 -16.47 4.91 104.06
CA GLY A 32 -16.84 6.31 104.23
C GLY A 32 -16.01 7.23 103.34
N ALA A 33 -14.69 7.07 103.32
CA ALA A 33 -13.82 7.86 102.46
C ALA A 33 -14.09 7.62 100.97
N VAL A 34 -14.35 6.38 100.54
CA VAL A 34 -14.76 6.09 99.15
C VAL A 34 -16.06 6.82 98.82
N ALA A 35 -17.04 6.82 99.72
CA ALA A 35 -18.29 7.55 99.52
C ALA A 35 -18.08 9.07 99.45
N GLU A 36 -17.23 9.64 100.33
CA GLU A 36 -16.89 11.06 100.33
C GLU A 36 -16.15 11.49 99.05
N ILE A 37 -15.18 10.70 98.59
CA ILE A 37 -14.44 10.98 97.35
C ILE A 37 -15.37 11.01 96.14
N ASN A 38 -16.36 10.12 96.09
CA ASN A 38 -17.36 10.11 95.01
C ASN A 38 -18.27 11.35 94.98
N LEU A 39 -18.25 12.20 96.02
CA LEU A 39 -18.93 13.50 96.02
C LEU A 39 -18.07 14.63 95.41
N ILE A 40 -16.76 14.40 95.27
CA ILE A 40 -15.82 15.38 94.73
C ILE A 40 -15.86 15.32 93.21
N GLN A 41 -16.03 16.49 92.58
CA GLN A 41 -15.91 16.61 91.13
C GLN A 41 -14.42 16.60 90.74
N ASP A 42 -14.11 16.08 89.54
CA ASP A 42 -12.75 16.03 88.98
C ASP A 42 -11.76 15.05 89.65
N VAL A 43 -12.27 13.92 90.17
CA VAL A 43 -11.43 12.76 90.54
C VAL A 43 -11.52 11.70 89.45
N ASP A 44 -10.40 11.41 88.79
CA ASP A 44 -10.35 10.42 87.70
C ASP A 44 -10.22 8.98 88.19
N VAL A 45 -9.59 8.77 89.35
CA VAL A 45 -9.29 7.44 89.90
C VAL A 45 -9.11 7.49 91.42
N ILE A 46 -9.55 6.44 92.11
CA ILE A 46 -9.31 6.20 93.53
C ILE A 46 -8.32 5.05 93.67
N ILE A 47 -7.28 5.22 94.48
CA ILE A 47 -6.40 4.12 94.89
C ILE A 47 -6.68 3.81 96.34
N VAL A 48 -7.27 2.64 96.60
CA VAL A 48 -7.39 2.08 97.94
C VAL A 48 -6.16 1.23 98.18
N GLY A 49 -5.28 1.66 99.07
CA GLY A 49 -4.00 1.00 99.28
C GLY A 49 -3.57 1.04 100.72
N ARG A 50 -2.72 0.07 101.08
CA ARG A 50 -2.08 -0.03 102.38
C ARG A 50 -0.56 -0.15 102.18
N GLY A 51 0.22 0.34 103.15
CA GLY A 51 1.64 0.00 103.23
C GLY A 51 1.86 -1.49 103.56
N GLY A 52 3.11 -1.91 103.76
CA GLY A 52 3.40 -3.28 104.20
C GLY A 52 2.76 -3.64 105.56
N GLY A 53 2.64 -4.94 105.84
CA GLY A 53 2.02 -5.48 107.06
C GLY A 53 1.77 -6.98 106.97
N SER A 54 1.26 -7.59 108.03
CA SER A 54 0.91 -9.02 108.03
C SER A 54 -0.47 -9.27 107.40
N ILE A 55 -0.80 -10.54 107.13
CA ILE A 55 -2.06 -10.94 106.49
C ILE A 55 -3.27 -10.65 107.40
N GLU A 56 -3.08 -10.73 108.72
CA GLU A 56 -4.13 -10.46 109.73
C GLU A 56 -4.64 -9.02 109.65
N ASP A 57 -3.75 -8.11 109.24
CA ASP A 57 -4.09 -6.70 109.08
C ASP A 57 -4.80 -6.40 107.74
N LEU A 58 -4.94 -7.38 106.83
CA LEU A 58 -5.71 -7.24 105.58
C LEU A 58 -7.21 -7.50 105.77
N TRP A 59 -7.64 -7.90 106.97
CA TRP A 59 -9.01 -8.32 107.22
C TRP A 59 -10.05 -7.23 106.94
N ALA A 60 -9.72 -5.96 107.21
CA ALA A 60 -10.58 -4.81 106.90
C ALA A 60 -10.98 -4.74 105.42
N PHE A 61 -10.18 -5.32 104.52
CA PHE A 61 -10.43 -5.36 103.08
C PHE A 61 -11.29 -6.56 102.62
N ASN A 62 -11.65 -7.46 103.54
CA ASN A 62 -12.57 -8.58 103.33
C ASN A 62 -13.97 -8.31 103.89
N GLU A 63 -14.22 -7.13 104.45
CA GLU A 63 -15.53 -6.81 105.02
C GLU A 63 -16.53 -6.36 103.95
N GLU A 64 -17.78 -6.78 104.11
CA GLU A 64 -18.86 -6.53 103.16
C GLU A 64 -19.13 -5.03 102.94
N VAL A 65 -18.99 -4.22 104.00
CA VAL A 65 -19.24 -2.77 103.95
C VAL A 65 -18.31 -2.08 102.94
N LEU A 66 -17.03 -2.43 102.94
CA LEU A 66 -16.05 -1.88 102.01
C LEU A 66 -16.25 -2.44 100.60
N ALA A 67 -16.51 -3.75 100.48
CA ALA A 67 -16.76 -4.37 99.18
C ALA A 67 -17.96 -3.71 98.46
N ARG A 68 -19.05 -3.44 99.19
CA ARG A 68 -20.22 -2.74 98.65
C ARG A 68 -19.91 -1.29 98.28
N ALA A 69 -19.11 -0.59 99.08
CA ALA A 69 -18.71 0.79 98.80
C ALA A 69 -17.85 0.88 97.53
N ILE A 70 -16.88 -0.02 97.35
CA ILE A 70 -16.05 -0.09 96.14
C ILE A 70 -16.92 -0.44 94.92
N ALA A 71 -17.75 -1.49 95.02
CA ALA A 71 -18.61 -1.91 93.91
C ALA A 71 -19.65 -0.84 93.50
N ALA A 72 -20.06 0.04 94.42
CA ALA A 72 -20.99 1.14 94.16
C ALA A 72 -20.28 2.45 93.76
N SER A 73 -18.95 2.48 93.74
CA SER A 73 -18.18 3.66 93.40
C SER A 73 -18.45 4.10 91.96
N ARG A 74 -18.59 5.41 91.74
CA ARG A 74 -18.71 5.99 90.39
C ARG A 74 -17.36 6.31 89.79
N THR A 75 -16.39 6.57 90.66
CA THR A 75 -14.99 6.80 90.29
C THR A 75 -14.28 5.45 90.25
N PRO A 76 -13.52 5.13 89.19
CA PRO A 76 -12.77 3.87 89.10
C PRO A 76 -11.87 3.65 90.31
N VAL A 77 -11.95 2.47 90.91
CA VAL A 77 -11.19 2.10 92.11
C VAL A 77 -10.11 1.08 91.77
N ILE A 78 -8.88 1.38 92.15
CA ILE A 78 -7.75 0.46 92.09
C ILE A 78 -7.47 -0.04 93.51
N SER A 79 -7.55 -1.35 93.70
CA SER A 79 -7.08 -1.98 94.93
C SER A 79 -5.58 -2.21 94.87
N ALA A 80 -4.86 -1.74 95.87
CA ALA A 80 -3.41 -1.80 96.01
C ALA A 80 -3.01 -2.30 97.40
N VAL A 81 -3.68 -3.36 97.84
CA VAL A 81 -3.67 -3.84 99.23
C VAL A 81 -2.99 -5.20 99.38
N GLY A 82 -3.25 -6.13 98.45
CA GLY A 82 -2.76 -7.51 98.52
C GLY A 82 -1.35 -7.69 97.99
N HIS A 83 -0.68 -8.76 98.42
CA HIS A 83 0.55 -9.27 97.80
C HIS A 83 0.22 -10.29 96.70
N GLU A 84 1.23 -10.87 96.03
CA GLU A 84 1.03 -11.81 94.92
C GLU A 84 0.07 -12.97 95.25
N THR A 85 0.08 -13.45 96.49
CA THR A 85 -0.70 -14.61 96.97
C THR A 85 -1.98 -14.30 97.73
N ASP A 86 -2.14 -13.09 98.26
CA ASP A 86 -3.21 -12.76 99.22
C ASP A 86 -4.29 -11.91 98.56
N LEU A 87 -5.35 -12.58 98.09
CA LEU A 87 -6.47 -11.95 97.40
C LEU A 87 -7.57 -11.57 98.39
N THR A 88 -7.97 -10.30 98.40
CA THR A 88 -9.06 -9.78 99.24
C THR A 88 -10.37 -9.62 98.47
N ILE A 89 -11.51 -9.50 99.17
CA ILE A 89 -12.78 -9.17 98.53
C ILE A 89 -12.69 -7.79 97.85
N SER A 90 -12.02 -6.83 98.47
CA SER A 90 -11.76 -5.51 97.86
C SER A 90 -11.03 -5.61 96.52
N ASP A 91 -10.04 -6.51 96.39
CA ASP A 91 -9.36 -6.77 95.12
C ASP A 91 -10.28 -7.35 94.04
N LEU A 92 -11.28 -8.14 94.45
CA LEU A 92 -12.23 -8.79 93.54
C LEU A 92 -13.31 -7.82 93.04
N VAL A 93 -13.68 -6.83 93.84
CA VAL A 93 -14.72 -5.85 93.47
C VAL A 93 -14.17 -4.56 92.86
N ALA A 94 -12.87 -4.30 93.00
CA ALA A 94 -12.22 -3.14 92.38
C ALA A 94 -12.15 -3.27 90.85
N ASP A 95 -12.11 -2.14 90.15
CA ASP A 95 -11.96 -2.10 88.69
C ASP A 95 -10.59 -2.64 88.24
N LEU A 96 -9.57 -2.47 89.08
CA LEU A 96 -8.23 -2.96 88.84
C LEU A 96 -7.55 -3.39 90.14
N ARG A 97 -6.90 -4.55 90.11
CA ARG A 97 -5.99 -4.99 91.17
C ARG A 97 -4.55 -4.64 90.80
N ALA A 98 -3.83 -4.06 91.75
CA ALA A 98 -2.39 -3.88 91.74
C ALA A 98 -1.78 -4.61 92.95
N LEU A 99 -0.67 -5.31 92.75
CA LEU A 99 0.02 -6.08 93.80
C LEU A 99 0.72 -5.19 94.83
N THR A 100 0.93 -3.92 94.50
CA THR A 100 1.56 -2.96 95.41
C THR A 100 1.02 -1.56 95.15
N PRO A 101 1.05 -0.66 96.16
CA PRO A 101 0.81 0.76 95.95
C PRO A 101 1.75 1.40 94.90
N THR A 102 2.94 0.84 94.70
CA THR A 102 3.86 1.29 93.65
C THR A 102 3.40 0.86 92.26
N GLU A 103 2.94 -0.38 92.08
CA GLU A 103 2.37 -0.84 90.81
C GLU A 103 1.08 -0.07 90.46
N ALA A 104 0.23 0.21 91.45
CA ALA A 104 -0.97 1.03 91.25
C ALA A 104 -0.60 2.40 90.69
N ALA A 105 0.42 3.06 91.27
CA ALA A 105 0.94 4.31 90.75
C ALA A 105 1.45 4.18 89.31
N GLU A 106 2.15 3.09 88.98
CA GLU A 106 2.70 2.88 87.64
C GLU A 106 1.64 2.68 86.57
N ARG A 107 0.50 2.09 86.95
CA ARG A 107 -0.65 1.85 86.06
C ARG A 107 -1.51 3.08 85.83
N VAL A 108 -1.61 3.97 86.81
CA VAL A 108 -2.44 5.19 86.73
C VAL A 108 -1.82 6.25 85.83
N VAL A 109 -0.50 6.46 85.93
CA VAL A 109 0.16 7.54 85.19
C VAL A 109 1.14 7.03 84.14
N PRO A 110 1.18 7.68 82.96
CA PRO A 110 2.27 7.48 82.02
C PRO A 110 3.58 8.06 82.56
N ASP A 111 4.70 7.71 81.92
CA ASP A 111 5.97 8.40 82.16
C ASP A 111 6.03 9.69 81.34
N LEU A 112 6.18 10.83 82.02
CA LEU A 112 6.28 12.14 81.36
C LEU A 112 7.52 12.22 80.45
N ALA A 113 8.62 11.56 80.81
CA ALA A 113 9.83 11.56 79.97
C ALA A 113 9.57 10.86 78.63
N ASP A 114 8.84 9.75 78.64
CA ASP A 114 8.46 9.02 77.42
C ASP A 114 7.49 9.83 76.55
N LEU A 115 6.54 10.54 77.17
CA LEU A 115 5.62 11.42 76.46
C LEU A 115 6.35 12.60 75.80
N LEU A 116 7.27 13.25 76.51
CA LEU A 116 8.09 14.33 75.98
C LEU A 116 9.00 13.85 74.85
N GLY A 117 9.66 12.70 75.02
CA GLY A 117 10.46 12.09 73.96
C GLY A 117 9.64 11.74 72.71
N SER A 118 8.41 11.25 72.90
CA SER A 118 7.48 10.98 71.80
C SER A 118 7.07 12.25 71.06
N LEU A 119 6.82 13.34 71.80
CA LEU A 119 6.48 14.65 71.24
C LEU A 119 7.65 15.24 70.43
N GLU A 120 8.87 15.17 70.96
CA GLU A 120 10.09 15.61 70.27
C GLU A 120 10.34 14.80 68.99
N SER A 121 10.23 13.48 69.06
CA SER A 121 10.39 12.59 67.90
C SER A 121 9.37 12.90 66.80
N ASN A 122 8.10 13.05 67.16
CA ASN A 122 7.05 13.42 66.22
C ASN A 122 7.28 14.82 65.62
N GLY A 123 7.75 15.78 66.43
CA GLY A 123 8.14 17.11 65.95
C GLY A 123 9.31 17.06 64.95
N GLY A 124 10.31 16.23 65.21
CA GLY A 124 11.43 15.98 64.30
C GLY A 124 10.98 15.37 62.97
N ARG A 125 10.11 14.36 63.02
CA ARG A 125 9.53 13.72 61.82
C ARG A 125 8.72 14.70 60.98
N LEU A 126 7.90 15.55 61.63
CA LEU A 126 7.13 16.59 60.94
C LEU A 126 8.06 17.59 60.25
N ARG A 127 9.07 18.09 60.96
CA ARG A 127 10.05 19.04 60.40
C ARG A 127 10.74 18.47 59.16
N TYR A 128 11.25 17.24 59.25
CA TYR A 128 11.91 16.57 58.13
C TYR A 128 10.96 16.39 56.93
N SER A 129 9.71 16.04 57.18
CA SER A 129 8.70 15.92 56.11
C SER A 129 8.42 17.25 55.43
N MET A 130 8.34 18.34 56.19
CA MET A 130 8.14 19.68 55.65
C MET A 130 9.35 20.16 54.83
N GLU A 131 10.57 19.98 55.35
CA GLU A 131 11.80 20.32 54.63
C GLU A 131 11.92 19.55 53.32
N SER A 132 11.60 18.25 53.34
CA SER A 132 11.58 17.41 52.14
C SER A 132 10.55 17.90 51.12
N MET A 133 9.35 18.28 51.57
CA MET A 133 8.30 18.81 50.70
C MET A 133 8.73 20.14 50.05
N ILE A 134 9.31 21.05 50.84
CA ILE A 134 9.81 22.33 50.35
C ILE A 134 10.91 22.11 49.31
N SER A 135 11.87 21.22 49.57
CA SER A 135 12.95 20.88 48.63
C SER A 135 12.41 20.35 47.29
N VAL A 136 11.40 19.46 47.33
CA VAL A 136 10.75 18.96 46.11
C VAL A 136 10.03 20.07 45.34
N LEU A 137 9.33 20.95 46.04
CA LEU A 137 8.63 22.08 45.42
C LEU A 137 9.60 23.08 44.81
N ASP A 138 10.70 23.38 45.50
CA ASP A 138 11.75 24.28 45.02
C ASP A 138 12.43 23.72 43.78
N ALA A 139 12.76 22.42 43.76
CA ALA A 139 13.30 21.75 42.59
C ALA A 139 12.34 21.78 41.39
N ARG A 140 11.03 21.60 41.63
CA ARG A 140 10.00 21.73 40.58
C ARG A 140 9.91 23.16 40.05
N LEU A 141 9.95 24.15 40.94
CA LEU A 141 9.90 25.57 40.58
C LEU A 141 11.11 25.95 39.74
N HIS A 142 12.31 25.55 40.15
CA HIS A 142 13.55 25.73 39.36
C HIS A 142 13.42 25.07 37.98
N LYS A 143 12.96 23.81 37.91
CA LYS A 143 12.75 23.12 36.63
C LYS A 143 11.78 23.85 35.70
N HIS A 144 10.68 24.37 36.22
CA HIS A 144 9.71 25.11 35.40
C HIS A 144 10.26 26.49 35.00
N ARG A 145 10.87 27.23 35.92
CA ARG A 145 11.55 28.50 35.63
C ARG A 145 12.64 28.34 34.55
N ASP A 146 13.38 27.23 34.64
CA ASP A 146 14.46 26.92 33.70
C ASP A 146 14.00 26.19 32.45
N SER A 147 12.71 25.88 32.35
CA SER A 147 12.14 25.26 31.16
C SER A 147 12.27 26.19 29.97
N HIS A 148 12.80 25.63 28.89
CA HIS A 148 12.98 26.32 27.62
C HIS A 148 11.67 26.93 27.07
N ALA A 149 10.52 26.37 27.45
CA ALA A 149 9.20 26.86 27.05
C ALA A 149 8.82 28.20 27.69
N LEU A 150 9.32 28.48 28.91
CA LEU A 150 9.11 29.75 29.59
C LEU A 150 10.26 30.73 29.36
N LYS A 151 11.47 30.23 29.07
CA LYS A 151 12.64 31.07 28.75
C LYS A 151 12.66 31.59 27.32
N SER A 152 12.05 30.87 26.37
CA SER A 152 12.08 31.26 24.96
C SER A 152 10.75 30.92 24.26
N PRO A 153 9.63 31.54 24.70
CA PRO A 153 8.33 31.34 24.07
C PRO A 153 8.36 31.73 22.57
N GLU A 154 9.17 32.71 22.19
CA GLU A 154 9.42 33.09 20.80
C GLU A 154 9.99 31.94 19.97
N THR A 155 10.90 31.13 20.51
CA THR A 155 11.47 29.99 19.78
C THR A 155 10.43 28.90 19.53
N ILE A 156 9.52 28.67 20.48
CA ILE A 156 8.40 27.74 20.30
C ILE A 156 7.44 28.27 19.24
N ALA A 157 7.08 29.55 19.32
CA ALA A 157 6.24 30.20 18.31
C ALA A 157 6.88 30.14 16.92
N ASP A 158 8.18 30.39 16.81
CA ASP A 158 8.95 30.32 15.58
C ASP A 158 8.95 28.89 14.99
N GLN A 159 9.10 27.86 15.83
CA GLN A 159 8.97 26.47 15.38
C GLN A 159 7.59 26.17 14.81
N TYR A 160 6.52 26.65 15.45
CA TYR A 160 5.16 26.49 14.93
C TYR A 160 4.95 27.27 13.62
N LEU A 161 5.47 28.49 13.52
CA LEU A 161 5.42 29.29 12.30
C LEU A 161 6.20 28.63 11.14
N GLN A 162 7.38 28.08 11.41
CA GLN A 162 8.16 27.32 10.43
C GLN A 162 7.39 26.08 9.95
N ARG A 163 6.74 25.36 10.88
CA ARG A 163 5.94 24.19 10.55
C ARG A 163 4.72 24.54 9.70
N LEU A 164 4.04 25.63 10.02
CA LEU A 164 2.93 26.17 9.22
C LEU A 164 3.39 26.56 7.81
N ARG A 165 4.55 27.23 7.69
CA ARG A 165 5.15 27.56 6.37
C ARG A 165 5.45 26.30 5.55
N HIS A 166 6.12 25.32 6.13
CA HIS A 166 6.41 24.06 5.42
C HIS A 166 5.15 23.34 4.93
N LEU A 167 4.08 23.34 5.73
CA LEU A 167 2.80 22.76 5.32
C LEU A 167 2.15 23.57 4.20
N ALA A 168 2.19 24.90 4.27
CA ALA A 168 1.66 25.79 3.24
C ALA A 168 2.42 25.62 1.90
N ASP A 169 3.75 25.58 1.96
CA ASP A 169 4.60 25.37 0.79
C ASP A 169 4.34 24.00 0.15
N GLY A 170 4.22 22.95 0.97
CA GLY A 170 3.91 21.60 0.51
C GLY A 170 2.53 21.48 -0.16
N LEU A 171 1.52 22.18 0.37
CA LEU A 171 0.20 22.26 -0.27
C LEU A 171 0.27 22.99 -1.61
N THR A 172 1.01 24.10 -1.66
CA THR A 172 1.17 24.91 -2.87
C THR A 172 1.84 24.10 -3.99
N LEU A 173 2.90 23.37 -3.66
CA LEU A 173 3.60 22.51 -4.62
C LEU A 173 2.68 21.40 -5.17
N ARG A 174 1.95 20.69 -4.28
CA ARG A 174 1.02 19.63 -4.70
C ARG A 174 -0.12 20.14 -5.58
N LEU A 175 -0.62 21.36 -5.31
CA LEU A 175 -1.63 22.00 -6.14
C LEU A 175 -1.07 22.36 -7.52
N GLN A 176 0.17 22.88 -7.58
CA GLN A 176 0.85 23.16 -8.85
C GLN A 176 1.09 21.89 -9.66
N GLU A 177 1.59 20.82 -9.04
CA GLU A 177 1.80 19.52 -9.70
C GLU A 177 0.48 18.96 -10.25
N ARG A 178 -0.59 18.99 -9.45
CA ARG A 178 -1.91 18.53 -9.90
C ARG A 178 -2.46 19.38 -11.05
N HIS A 179 -2.26 20.70 -11.01
CA HIS A 179 -2.66 21.59 -12.08
C HIS A 179 -1.89 21.31 -13.37
N GLN A 180 -0.57 21.15 -13.30
CA GLN A 180 0.26 20.83 -14.47
C GLN A 180 -0.10 19.45 -15.05
N GLY A 181 -0.31 18.45 -14.19
CA GLY A 181 -0.77 17.13 -14.62
C GLY A 181 -2.14 17.16 -15.29
N ALA A 182 -3.07 17.98 -14.80
CA ALA A 182 -4.37 18.17 -15.43
C ALA A 182 -4.26 18.81 -16.82
N LEU A 183 -3.44 19.86 -16.97
CA LEU A 183 -3.19 20.49 -18.28
C LEU A 183 -2.58 19.50 -19.28
N ALA A 184 -1.54 18.77 -18.87
CA ALA A 184 -0.90 17.76 -19.70
C ALA A 184 -1.88 16.64 -20.11
N GLY A 185 -2.77 16.24 -19.19
CA GLY A 185 -3.83 15.28 -19.48
C GLY A 185 -4.84 15.79 -20.52
N ILE A 186 -5.22 17.07 -20.45
CA ILE A 186 -6.10 17.70 -21.44
C ILE A 186 -5.43 17.75 -22.81
N GLU A 187 -4.14 18.13 -22.89
CA GLU A 187 -3.38 18.12 -24.15
C GLU A 187 -3.27 16.72 -24.75
N ALA A 188 -2.94 15.71 -23.96
CA ALA A 188 -2.85 14.33 -24.42
C ALA A 188 -4.19 13.81 -24.95
N LEU A 189 -5.30 14.15 -24.29
CA LEU A 189 -6.64 13.81 -24.75
C LEU A 189 -6.97 14.50 -26.08
N ALA A 190 -6.65 15.79 -26.20
CA ALA A 190 -6.85 16.56 -27.43
C ALA A 190 -6.06 15.97 -28.61
N GLN A 191 -4.79 15.61 -28.39
CA GLN A 191 -3.96 14.96 -29.40
C GLN A 191 -4.51 13.59 -29.82
N THR A 192 -4.96 12.78 -28.85
CA THR A 192 -5.55 11.47 -29.12
C THR A 192 -6.85 11.60 -29.93
N LEU A 193 -7.70 12.56 -29.58
CA LEU A 193 -8.93 12.86 -30.32
C LEU A 193 -8.61 13.32 -31.74
N HIS A 194 -7.64 14.22 -31.89
CA HIS A 194 -7.19 14.70 -33.20
C HIS A 194 -6.72 13.55 -34.09
N PHE A 195 -5.84 12.68 -33.59
CA PHE A 195 -5.33 11.54 -34.35
C PHE A 195 -6.45 10.56 -34.74
N ARG A 196 -7.39 10.27 -33.83
CA ARG A 196 -8.55 9.40 -34.14
C ARG A 196 -9.48 10.01 -35.18
N LEU A 197 -9.76 11.30 -35.09
CA LEU A 197 -10.60 12.01 -36.07
C LEU A 197 -9.92 12.02 -37.43
N GLN A 198 -8.64 12.36 -37.48
CA GLN A 198 -7.86 12.37 -38.72
C GLN A 198 -7.81 10.96 -39.35
N GLY A 199 -7.53 9.93 -38.57
CA GLY A 199 -7.57 8.54 -39.07
C GLY A 199 -8.95 8.13 -39.59
N ARG A 200 -10.04 8.60 -38.98
CA ARG A 200 -11.40 8.39 -39.54
C ARG A 200 -11.60 9.14 -40.85
N PHE A 201 -11.16 10.39 -40.94
CA PHE A 201 -11.23 11.18 -42.17
C PHE A 201 -10.45 10.49 -43.30
N ASP A 202 -9.22 10.06 -43.04
CA ASP A 202 -8.36 9.38 -44.02
C ASP A 202 -8.97 8.04 -44.49
N GLN A 203 -9.59 7.29 -43.58
CA GLN A 203 -10.32 6.06 -43.93
C GLN A 203 -11.55 6.35 -44.78
N THR A 204 -12.34 7.36 -44.43
CA THR A 204 -13.51 7.75 -45.24
C THR A 204 -13.10 8.30 -46.60
N ALA A 205 -12.03 9.08 -46.67
CA ALA A 205 -11.48 9.59 -47.91
C ALA A 205 -10.98 8.45 -48.81
N SER A 206 -10.24 7.50 -48.25
CA SER A 206 -9.78 6.29 -48.97
C SER A 206 -10.96 5.45 -49.50
N ARG A 207 -11.99 5.21 -48.67
CA ARG A 207 -13.20 4.48 -49.11
C ARG A 207 -13.96 5.23 -50.23
N LEU A 208 -14.07 6.55 -50.12
CA LEU A 208 -14.67 7.38 -51.17
C LEU A 208 -13.84 7.32 -52.46
N ALA A 209 -12.51 7.35 -52.36
CA ALA A 209 -11.60 7.20 -53.49
C ALA A 209 -11.71 5.82 -54.15
N GLU A 210 -11.82 4.73 -53.37
CA GLU A 210 -12.04 3.38 -53.89
C GLU A 210 -13.39 3.27 -54.61
N LEU A 211 -14.49 3.76 -53.99
CA LEU A 211 -15.82 3.73 -54.60
C LEU A 211 -15.89 4.59 -55.88
N THR A 212 -15.26 5.76 -55.88
CA THR A 212 -15.18 6.61 -57.09
C THR A 212 -14.28 6.02 -58.17
N ALA A 213 -13.21 5.30 -57.81
CA ALA A 213 -12.40 4.56 -58.76
C ALA A 213 -13.20 3.44 -59.45
N HIS A 214 -14.03 2.71 -58.69
CA HIS A 214 -14.93 1.68 -59.21
C HIS A 214 -16.10 2.23 -60.02
N MET A 215 -16.58 3.44 -59.73
CA MET A 215 -17.60 4.14 -60.54
C MET A 215 -17.03 4.92 -61.72
N SER A 216 -15.72 4.95 -61.92
CA SER A 216 -15.14 5.69 -63.04
C SER A 216 -15.46 4.99 -64.37
N LEU A 217 -16.00 5.72 -65.35
CA LEU A 217 -16.24 5.24 -66.73
C LEU A 217 -14.92 5.02 -67.51
N ARG A 218 -13.77 5.33 -66.91
CA ARG A 218 -12.44 5.28 -67.52
C ARG A 218 -12.00 3.86 -67.92
N PRO A 219 -12.14 2.81 -67.10
CA PRO A 219 -11.80 1.44 -67.49
C PRO A 219 -12.60 1.03 -68.73
N ILE A 220 -13.92 1.25 -68.71
CA ILE A 220 -14.83 0.94 -69.84
C ILE A 220 -14.38 1.70 -71.10
N LEU A 221 -14.18 3.02 -71.02
CA LEU A 221 -13.74 3.82 -72.16
C LEU A 221 -12.33 3.45 -72.65
N SER A 222 -11.43 3.04 -71.75
CA SER A 222 -10.10 2.56 -72.11
C SER A 222 -10.14 1.18 -72.77
N THR A 223 -11.06 0.29 -72.36
CA THR A 223 -11.26 -1.00 -73.04
C THR A 223 -11.76 -0.79 -74.46
N PHE A 224 -12.70 0.14 -74.67
CA PHE A 224 -13.16 0.53 -76.01
C PHE A 224 -12.03 1.14 -76.86
N ARG A 225 -11.29 2.13 -76.32
CA ARG A 225 -10.16 2.75 -77.04
C ARG A 225 -9.04 1.75 -77.39
N ASN A 226 -8.68 0.86 -76.45
CA ASN A 226 -7.68 -0.17 -76.69
C ASN A 226 -8.15 -1.20 -77.74
N GLY A 227 -9.46 -1.46 -77.82
CA GLY A 227 -10.06 -2.27 -78.87
C GLY A 227 -9.92 -1.62 -80.25
N ASP A 228 -10.27 -0.33 -80.35
CA ASP A 228 -10.12 0.46 -81.58
C ASP A 228 -8.66 0.55 -82.05
N ASP A 229 -7.73 0.86 -81.14
CA ASP A 229 -6.30 0.92 -81.46
C ASP A 229 -5.77 -0.43 -81.97
N ARG A 230 -6.27 -1.53 -81.40
CA ARG A 230 -5.88 -2.88 -81.82
C ARG A 230 -6.44 -3.23 -83.19
N ILE A 231 -7.67 -2.82 -83.51
CA ILE A 231 -8.24 -2.95 -84.86
C ILE A 231 -7.44 -2.10 -85.86
N HIS A 232 -7.15 -0.85 -85.53
CA HIS A 232 -6.35 0.05 -86.36
C HIS A 232 -4.92 -0.44 -86.61
N ARG A 233 -4.31 -1.17 -85.66
CA ARG A 233 -2.96 -1.77 -85.86
C ARG A 233 -3.00 -3.07 -86.65
N LEU A 234 -3.98 -3.93 -86.40
CA LEU A 234 -4.04 -5.26 -87.03
C LEU A 234 -4.57 -5.20 -88.47
N SER A 235 -5.46 -4.26 -88.79
CA SER A 235 -6.04 -4.16 -90.14
C SER A 235 -5.00 -3.88 -91.23
N PRO A 236 -4.05 -2.94 -91.07
CA PRO A 236 -2.98 -2.71 -92.06
C PRO A 236 -1.99 -3.88 -92.15
N GLN A 237 -1.74 -4.57 -91.02
CA GLN A 237 -0.87 -5.74 -91.00
C GLN A 237 -1.50 -6.91 -91.76
N LEU A 238 -2.79 -7.15 -91.57
CA LEU A 238 -3.57 -8.11 -92.34
C LEU A 238 -3.58 -7.76 -93.83
N ASP A 239 -3.81 -6.48 -94.18
CA ASP A 239 -3.80 -6.05 -95.58
C ASP A 239 -2.42 -6.26 -96.23
N THR A 240 -1.35 -5.93 -95.51
CA THR A 240 0.02 -6.13 -95.99
C THR A 240 0.36 -7.61 -96.17
N LEU A 241 -0.01 -8.46 -95.21
CA LEU A 241 0.19 -9.91 -95.30
C LEU A 241 -0.64 -10.52 -96.44
N ALA A 242 -1.88 -10.08 -96.62
CA ALA A 242 -2.75 -10.52 -97.70
C ALA A 242 -2.17 -10.13 -99.07
N ARG A 243 -1.71 -8.88 -99.21
CA ARG A 243 -1.04 -8.40 -100.43
C ARG A 243 0.22 -9.22 -100.73
N HIS A 244 1.10 -9.44 -99.75
CA HIS A 244 2.30 -10.25 -99.95
C HIS A 244 1.98 -11.71 -100.35
N ARG A 245 0.92 -12.30 -99.80
CA ARG A 245 0.46 -13.65 -100.15
C ARG A 245 -0.02 -13.70 -101.61
N LEU A 246 -0.83 -12.72 -102.03
CA LEU A 246 -1.31 -12.58 -103.41
C LEU A 246 -0.15 -12.39 -104.38
N ASP A 247 0.76 -11.46 -104.09
CA ASP A 247 1.94 -11.16 -104.90
C ASP A 247 2.83 -12.39 -105.11
N ARG A 248 3.04 -13.17 -104.05
CA ARG A 248 3.81 -14.41 -104.11
C ARG A 248 3.11 -15.45 -104.98
N SER A 249 1.80 -15.62 -104.80
CA SER A 249 1.02 -16.56 -105.60
C SER A 249 1.03 -16.20 -107.09
N GLU A 250 0.97 -14.90 -107.43
CA GLU A 250 1.00 -14.43 -108.81
C GLU A 250 2.38 -14.66 -109.46
N ARG A 251 3.47 -14.47 -108.70
CA ARG A 251 4.83 -14.79 -109.16
C ARG A 251 5.03 -16.29 -109.38
N GLU A 252 4.55 -17.12 -108.46
CA GLU A 252 4.58 -18.59 -108.60
C GLU A 252 3.82 -19.04 -109.86
N LEU A 253 2.65 -18.44 -110.12
CA LEU A 253 1.84 -18.73 -111.31
C LEU A 253 2.54 -18.30 -112.61
N LYS A 254 3.17 -17.11 -112.63
CA LYS A 254 3.98 -16.65 -113.77
C LYS A 254 5.18 -17.56 -114.04
N GLN A 255 5.89 -18.01 -113.01
CA GLN A 255 7.00 -18.95 -113.18
C GLN A 255 6.54 -20.30 -113.75
N LEU A 256 5.45 -20.86 -113.23
CA LEU A 256 4.87 -22.10 -113.73
C LEU A 256 4.44 -21.98 -115.20
N SER A 257 3.84 -20.85 -115.59
CA SER A 257 3.45 -20.60 -116.98
C SER A 257 4.65 -20.51 -117.93
N ALA A 258 5.72 -19.81 -117.54
CA ALA A 258 6.94 -19.67 -118.34
C ALA A 258 7.67 -21.02 -118.51
N LEU A 259 7.67 -21.85 -117.47
CA LEU A 259 8.19 -23.23 -117.54
C LEU A 259 7.37 -24.09 -118.50
N LEU A 260 6.04 -23.94 -118.51
CA LEU A 260 5.17 -24.69 -119.42
C LEU A 260 5.42 -24.31 -120.89
N GLU A 261 5.69 -23.03 -121.17
CA GLU A 261 5.96 -22.55 -122.53
C GLU A 261 7.32 -23.01 -123.07
N SER A 262 8.35 -23.17 -122.23
CA SER A 262 9.70 -23.52 -122.68
C SER A 262 9.89 -24.98 -123.14
N PHE A 263 8.93 -25.87 -122.88
CA PHE A 263 9.01 -27.30 -123.22
C PHE A 263 8.12 -27.73 -124.40
N SER A 264 7.51 -26.79 -125.15
CA SER A 264 6.63 -27.13 -126.27
C SER A 264 7.40 -27.41 -127.58
N PRO A 265 7.34 -28.64 -128.14
CA PRO A 265 8.06 -29.05 -129.37
C PRO A 265 7.67 -28.25 -130.63
N LEU A 266 6.55 -27.53 -130.63
CA LEU A 266 6.07 -26.71 -131.73
C LEU A 266 6.94 -25.45 -131.97
N GLN A 267 7.60 -24.91 -130.94
CA GLN A 267 8.46 -23.73 -131.09
C GLN A 267 9.79 -24.03 -131.81
N VAL A 268 10.27 -25.27 -131.79
CA VAL A 268 11.54 -25.64 -132.46
C VAL A 268 11.41 -25.57 -133.99
N LEU A 269 10.25 -25.96 -134.54
CA LEU A 269 9.96 -25.82 -135.96
C LEU A 269 9.69 -24.36 -136.37
N GLY A 270 9.14 -23.54 -135.46
CA GLY A 270 8.88 -22.11 -135.70
C GLY A 270 10.13 -21.23 -135.83
N ARG A 271 11.29 -21.70 -135.34
CA ARG A 271 12.59 -21.01 -135.46
C ARG A 271 13.30 -21.23 -136.79
N GLY A 272 12.62 -21.81 -137.78
CA GLY A 272 13.15 -22.00 -139.15
C GLY A 272 13.95 -23.30 -139.34
N TYR A 273 13.99 -24.16 -138.33
CA TYR A 273 14.59 -25.49 -138.47
C TYR A 273 13.59 -26.45 -139.11
N THR A 274 14.05 -27.19 -140.10
CA THR A 274 13.26 -28.22 -140.79
C THR A 274 13.71 -29.60 -140.37
N ILE A 275 12.79 -30.55 -140.33
CA ILE A 275 13.13 -31.95 -140.14
C ILE A 275 12.98 -32.65 -141.49
N THR A 276 14.08 -33.21 -141.96
CA THR A 276 14.14 -33.92 -143.24
C THR A 276 14.00 -35.42 -143.01
N PHE A 277 13.10 -36.05 -143.75
CA PHE A 277 12.82 -37.48 -143.75
C PHE A 277 13.15 -38.07 -145.13
N ASN A 278 13.55 -39.32 -145.19
CA ASN A 278 13.63 -40.06 -146.45
C ASN A 278 12.20 -40.48 -146.87
N ALA A 279 11.76 -40.10 -148.07
CA ALA A 279 10.36 -40.27 -148.48
C ALA A 279 9.95 -41.75 -148.67
N ALA A 280 10.90 -42.65 -148.95
CA ALA A 280 10.60 -44.07 -149.17
C ALA A 280 10.50 -44.87 -147.85
N SER A 281 11.25 -44.48 -146.81
CA SER A 281 11.30 -45.21 -145.52
C SER A 281 10.65 -44.47 -144.35
N GLY A 282 10.39 -43.17 -144.47
CA GLY A 282 9.83 -42.33 -143.41
C GLY A 282 10.79 -42.02 -142.26
N LYS A 283 12.07 -42.40 -142.36
CA LYS A 283 13.09 -42.14 -141.31
C LYS A 283 13.72 -40.75 -141.46
N ILE A 284 14.06 -40.13 -140.32
CA ILE A 284 14.74 -38.82 -140.26
C ILE A 284 16.16 -38.98 -140.78
N VAL A 285 16.51 -38.14 -141.75
CA VAL A 285 17.87 -38.01 -142.28
C VAL A 285 18.60 -36.99 -141.41
N LYS A 286 19.68 -37.42 -140.76
CA LYS A 286 20.48 -36.55 -139.90
C LYS A 286 21.79 -36.11 -140.57
N ASP A 287 22.26 -36.90 -141.53
CA ASP A 287 23.54 -36.68 -142.20
C ASP A 287 23.37 -36.78 -143.72
N GLY A 288 23.96 -35.85 -144.46
CA GLY A 288 23.84 -35.77 -145.91
C GLY A 288 24.54 -36.92 -146.65
N SER A 289 25.51 -37.59 -145.99
CA SER A 289 26.22 -38.75 -146.55
C SER A 289 25.33 -39.99 -146.74
N GLU A 290 24.18 -40.04 -146.08
CA GLU A 290 23.20 -41.13 -146.19
C GLU A 290 22.38 -41.10 -147.48
N LEU A 291 22.52 -40.01 -148.26
CA LEU A 291 21.70 -39.76 -149.44
C LEU A 291 22.42 -40.17 -150.73
N LYS A 292 21.72 -40.92 -151.57
CA LYS A 292 22.20 -41.34 -152.89
C LYS A 292 21.55 -40.52 -153.98
N HIS A 293 22.23 -40.45 -155.14
CA HIS A 293 21.69 -39.76 -156.30
C HIS A 293 20.36 -40.39 -156.73
N GLY A 294 19.34 -39.55 -156.92
CA GLY A 294 17.99 -39.96 -157.25
C GLY A 294 17.04 -40.16 -156.06
N ASP A 295 17.53 -40.12 -154.82
CA ASP A 295 16.69 -40.31 -153.62
C ASP A 295 15.69 -39.16 -153.44
N LEU A 296 14.48 -39.52 -152.99
CA LEU A 296 13.42 -38.57 -152.66
C LEU A 296 13.42 -38.26 -151.16
N LEU A 297 13.50 -36.97 -150.83
CA LEU A 297 13.48 -36.42 -149.49
C LEU A 297 12.15 -35.74 -149.21
N LYS A 298 11.61 -35.90 -148.01
CA LYS A 298 10.44 -35.20 -147.51
C LYS A 298 10.84 -34.26 -146.38
N THR A 299 10.75 -32.96 -146.60
CA THR A 299 11.15 -31.95 -145.61
C THR A 299 9.91 -31.33 -144.97
N ARG A 300 9.85 -31.36 -143.63
CA ARG A 300 8.74 -30.77 -142.85
C ARG A 300 9.19 -29.45 -142.23
N PHE A 301 8.39 -28.41 -142.47
CA PHE A 301 8.55 -27.07 -141.92
C PHE A 301 7.59 -26.85 -140.74
N HIS A 302 7.66 -25.67 -140.12
CA HIS A 302 6.65 -25.19 -139.15
C HIS A 302 5.22 -25.40 -139.64
N THR A 303 5.01 -25.14 -140.93
CA THR A 303 3.74 -25.39 -141.64
C THR A 303 4.04 -25.92 -143.03
N GLY A 304 3.50 -27.09 -143.37
CA GLY A 304 3.63 -27.70 -144.69
C GLY A 304 4.81 -28.66 -144.85
N GLU A 305 4.78 -29.41 -145.95
CA GLU A 305 5.76 -30.44 -146.30
C GLU A 305 6.09 -30.34 -147.79
N THR A 306 7.36 -30.53 -148.15
CA THR A 306 7.81 -30.56 -149.54
C THR A 306 8.59 -31.83 -149.83
N ILE A 307 8.58 -32.26 -151.10
CA ILE A 307 9.35 -33.41 -151.57
C ILE A 307 10.41 -32.93 -152.56
N SER A 308 11.66 -33.32 -152.34
CA SER A 308 12.84 -32.93 -153.11
C SER A 308 13.55 -34.17 -153.63
N ARG A 309 14.23 -34.10 -154.77
CA ARG A 309 15.07 -35.18 -155.28
C ARG A 309 16.54 -34.80 -155.19
N VAL A 310 17.40 -35.72 -154.78
CA VAL A 310 18.85 -35.50 -154.66
C VAL A 310 19.50 -35.63 -156.04
N GLU A 311 20.04 -34.53 -156.57
CA GLU A 311 20.96 -34.54 -157.71
C GLU A 311 22.40 -34.33 -157.20
N LYS A 312 23.39 -34.94 -157.88
CA LYS A 312 24.79 -34.96 -157.42
C LYS A 312 25.67 -34.32 -158.49
N GLU A 313 26.46 -33.31 -158.12
CA GLU A 313 27.68 -32.94 -158.85
C GLU A 313 28.75 -34.04 -158.70
#